data_AF-A0A0S6VTF6-F1
#
_entry.id   AF-A0A0S6VTF6-F1
#
_cell.length_a   1.000
_cell.length_b   1.000
_cell.length_c   1.000
_cell.angle_alpha   90.00
_cell.angle_beta   90.00
_cell.angle_gamma   90.00
#
_symmetry.space_group_name_H-M   'P 1'
#
loop_
_entity.id
_entity.type
_entity.pdbx_description
1 polymer ?
#
loop_
_entity_poly.entity_id
_entity_poly.type
_entity_poly.pdbx_seq_one_letter_code
_entity_poly.pdbx_strand_id
1 'polypeptide(L)' 'MTQHGYPGYPGHKKLHDEFVKQVNDLQKDFDEGKTLPVKTSQFLRDWLTNHILKVDQQYSAFLNANGVR' A
#
# COMPACT_ATOMS: atom_id res chain seq x y z
N MET A 1 -8.88 10.45 0.79
CA MET A 1 -8.36 10.83 -0.55
C MET A 1 -9.49 11.16 -1.52
N THR A 2 -10.45 10.26 -1.76
CA THR A 2 -11.61 10.48 -2.64
C THR A 2 -12.52 11.60 -2.17
N GLN A 3 -12.84 11.65 -0.87
CA GLN A 3 -13.71 12.67 -0.27
C GLN A 3 -13.22 14.11 -0.51
N HIS A 4 -11.89 14.31 -0.59
CA HIS A 4 -11.28 15.61 -0.83
C HIS A 4 -10.85 15.81 -2.29
N GLY A 5 -11.15 14.86 -3.18
CA GLY A 5 -10.81 14.97 -4.61
C GLY A 5 -9.32 14.95 -4.91
N TYR A 6 -8.51 14.22 -4.14
CA TYR A 6 -7.05 14.17 -4.37
C TYR A 6 -6.72 13.61 -5.77
N PRO A 7 -6.04 14.38 -6.64
CA PRO A 7 -5.78 13.97 -8.03
C PRO A 7 -4.94 12.70 -8.16
N GLY A 8 -4.05 12.43 -7.20
CA GLY A 8 -3.20 11.24 -7.19
C GLY A 8 -3.91 9.95 -6.74
N TYR A 9 -5.20 10.00 -6.40
CA TYR A 9 -5.94 8.85 -5.89
C TYR A 9 -5.91 7.62 -6.83
N PRO A 10 -6.14 7.74 -8.15
CA PRO A 10 -6.15 6.55 -9.03
C PRO A 10 -4.82 5.79 -9.01
N GLY A 11 -3.69 6.52 -9.04
CA GLY A 11 -2.35 5.91 -8.97
C GLY A 11 -2.08 5.29 -7.60
N HIS A 12 -2.46 5.99 -6.53
CA HIS A 12 -2.31 5.47 -5.17
C HIS A 12 -3.10 4.18 -4.96
N LYS A 13 -4.38 4.15 -5.37
CA LYS A 13 -5.24 2.98 -5.25
C LYS A 13 -4.67 1.79 -6.03
N LYS A 14 -4.14 2.02 -7.23
CA LYS A 14 -3.52 0.96 -8.04
C LYS A 14 -2.36 0.29 -7.30
N LEU A 15 -1.49 1.05 -6.63
CA LEU A 15 -0.39 0.50 -5.83
C LEU A 15 -0.90 -0.37 -4.67
N HIS A 16 -1.98 0.05 -4.02
CA HIS A 16 -2.64 -0.76 -2.97
C HIS A 16 -3.26 -2.04 -3.53
N ASP A 17 -3.98 -1.95 -4.65
CA ASP A 17 -4.62 -3.11 -5.27
C ASP A 17 -3.57 -4.17 -5.70
N GLU A 18 -2.44 -3.73 -6.26
CA GLU A 18 -1.32 -4.60 -6.64
C GLU A 18 -0.65 -5.27 -5.43
N PHE A 19 -0.55 -4.56 -4.31
CA PHE A 19 -0.02 -5.11 -3.06
C PHE A 19 -0.98 -6.12 -2.44
N VAL A 20 -2.26 -5.79 -2.33
CA VAL A 20 -3.30 -6.69 -1.82
C VAL A 20 -3.32 -7.99 -2.61
N LYS A 21 -3.21 -7.92 -3.95
CA LYS A 21 -3.11 -9.13 -4.77
C LYS A 21 -1.94 -10.02 -4.35
N GLN A 22 -0.74 -9.45 -4.20
CA GLN A 22 0.46 -10.21 -3.81
C GLN A 22 0.35 -10.80 -2.40
N VAL A 23 -0.23 -10.05 -1.46
CA VAL A 23 -0.46 -10.53 -0.09
C VAL A 23 -1.49 -11.66 -0.06
N ASN A 24 -2.55 -11.58 -0.87
CA ASN A 24 -3.54 -12.65 -0.98
C ASN A 24 -2.91 -13.93 -1.55
N ASP A 25 -2.01 -13.81 -2.54
CA ASP A 25 -1.29 -14.95 -3.08
C ASP A 25 -0.40 -15.62 -1.99
N LEU A 26 0.29 -14.83 -1.17
CA LEU A 26 1.06 -15.32 -0.01
C LEU A 26 0.17 -15.95 1.07
N GLN A 27 -0.97 -15.33 1.38
CA GLN A 27 -1.93 -15.83 2.37
C GLN A 27 -2.48 -17.19 1.95
N LYS A 28 -2.84 -17.35 0.68
CA LYS A 28 -3.29 -18.63 0.13
C LYS A 28 -2.22 -19.72 0.28
N ASP A 29 -0.97 -19.42 -0.07
CA ASP A 29 0.13 -20.37 0.10
C ASP A 29 0.31 -20.78 1.57
N PHE A 30 0.19 -19.82 2.49
CA PHE A 30 0.23 -20.09 3.92
C PHE A 30 -0.92 -20.99 4.40
N ASP A 31 -2.16 -20.69 3.98
CA ASP A 31 -3.37 -21.44 4.35
C ASP A 31 -3.34 -22.88 3.80
N GLU A 32 -2.70 -23.08 2.64
CA GLU A 32 -2.43 -24.40 2.05
C GLU A 32 -1.27 -25.15 2.74
N GLY A 33 -0.66 -24.57 3.79
CA GLY A 33 0.44 -25.16 4.55
C GLY A 33 1.79 -25.12 3.84
N LYS A 34 1.94 -24.29 2.80
CA LYS A 34 3.23 -24.13 2.10
C LYS A 34 4.17 -23.26 2.91
N THR A 35 5.45 -23.58 2.84
CA THR A 35 6.50 -22.72 3.38
C THR A 35 6.57 -21.43 2.59
N LEU A 36 6.33 -20.30 3.25
CA LEU A 36 6.48 -19.00 2.63
C LEU A 36 7.95 -18.71 2.30
N PRO A 37 8.23 -17.94 1.24
CA PRO A 37 9.59 -17.50 0.93
C PRO A 37 10.21 -16.75 2.11
N VAL A 38 11.49 -17.01 2.41
CA VAL A 38 12.24 -16.31 3.49
C VAL A 38 12.19 -14.79 3.32
N LYS A 39 12.11 -14.31 2.08
CA LYS A 39 12.01 -12.89 1.73
C LYS A 39 10.64 -12.25 1.98
N THR A 40 9.64 -12.99 2.46
CA THR A 40 8.27 -12.48 2.66
C THR A 40 8.25 -11.28 3.61
N SER A 41 8.88 -11.40 4.78
CA SER A 41 8.94 -10.29 5.73
C SER A 41 9.71 -9.09 5.20
N GLN A 42 10.72 -9.32 4.34
CA GLN A 42 11.46 -8.25 3.68
C GLN A 42 10.59 -7.51 2.66
N PHE A 43 9.85 -8.26 1.82
CA PHE A 43 8.88 -7.71 0.88
C PHE A 43 7.84 -6.82 1.58
N LEU A 44 7.22 -7.31 2.66
CA LEU A 44 6.21 -6.54 3.40
C LEU A 44 6.78 -5.25 3.97
N ARG A 45 7.97 -5.31 4.59
CA ARG A 45 8.65 -4.14 5.13
C ARG A 45 9.05 -3.13 4.06
N ASP A 46 9.60 -3.60 2.96
CA ASP A 46 10.06 -2.74 1.86
C ASP A 46 8.89 -2.05 1.18
N TRP A 47 7.80 -2.76 0.94
CA TRP A 47 6.60 -2.16 0.38
C TRP A 47 6.04 -1.08 1.32
N LEU A 48 5.85 -1.41 2.60
CA LEU A 48 5.30 -0.47 3.59
C LEU A 48 6.17 0.78 3.74
N THR A 49 7.48 0.61 3.91
CA THR A 49 8.41 1.73 4.12
C THR A 49 8.47 2.64 2.90
N ASN A 50 8.57 2.07 1.70
CA ASN A 50 8.61 2.87 0.47
C ASN A 50 7.27 3.55 0.20
N HIS A 51 6.15 2.85 0.43
CA HIS A 51 4.81 3.38 0.17
C HIS A 51 4.50 4.56 1.10
N ILE A 52 4.77 4.44 2.41
CA ILE A 52 4.56 5.53 3.37
C ILE A 52 5.42 6.75 3.01
N LEU A 53 6.74 6.53 2.86
CA LEU A 53 7.68 7.64 2.70
C LEU A 53 7.56 8.33 1.34
N LYS A 54 7.17 7.62 0.28
CA LYS A 54 7.18 8.18 -1.08
C LYS A 54 5.81 8.49 -1.62
N VAL A 55 4.77 7.73 -1.26
CA VAL A 55 3.45 7.80 -1.88
C VAL A 55 2.45 8.44 -0.93
N ASP A 56 2.37 7.97 0.31
CA ASP A 56 1.46 8.54 1.31
C ASP A 56 1.80 9.99 1.63
N GLN A 57 3.09 10.32 1.72
CA GLN A 57 3.52 11.69 1.95
C GLN A 57 3.00 12.69 0.88
N GLN A 58 2.74 12.23 -0.35
CA GLN A 58 2.29 13.10 -1.44
C GLN A 58 0.87 13.65 -1.25
N TYR A 59 0.01 12.96 -0.50
CA TYR A 59 -1.33 13.47 -0.21
C TYR A 59 -1.33 14.47 0.95
N SER A 60 -0.25 14.56 1.74
CA SER A 60 -0.23 15.27 3.02
C SER A 60 -0.57 16.75 2.85
N ALA A 61 0.17 17.47 2.00
CA ALA A 61 -0.06 18.89 1.76
C ALA A 61 -1.46 19.17 1.18
N PHE A 62 -1.93 18.30 0.27
CA PHE A 62 -3.24 18.45 -0.35
C PHE A 62 -4.38 18.25 0.67
N LEU A 63 -4.33 17.18 1.47
CA LEU A 63 -5.36 16.90 2.45
C LEU A 63 -5.36 17.94 3.58
N ASN A 64 -4.18 18.42 3.98
CA ASN A 64 -4.04 19.51 4.95
C ASN A 64 -4.67 20.81 4.47
N ALA A 65 -4.46 21.17 3.19
CA ALA A 65 -5.11 22.32 2.57
C ALA A 65 -6.64 22.15 2.48
N ASN A 66 -7.14 20.91 2.49
CA ASN A 66 -8.57 20.57 2.45
C ASN A 66 -9.16 20.22 3.83
N GLY A 67 -8.51 20.64 4.91
CA GLY A 67 -9.07 20.60 6.26
C GLY A 67 -8.84 19.31 7.05
N VAL A 68 -8.06 18.36 6.52
CA VAL A 68 -7.57 17.19 7.26
C VAL A 68 -6.35 17.61 8.10
N ARG A 69 -6.25 17.21 9.37
CA ARG A 69 -5.09 17.53 10.23
C ARG A 69 -4.66 16.31 11.01
#